data_AF-A0A1B9R2R3-F1
#
_entry.id   AF-A0A1B9R2R3-F1
#
_cell.length_a   1.000
_cell.length_b   1.000
_cell.length_c   1.000
_cell.angle_alpha   90.00
_cell.angle_beta   90.00
_cell.angle_gamma   90.00
#
_symmetry.space_group_name_H-M   'P 1'
#
loop_
_entity.id
_entity.type
_entity.pdbx_description
1 polymer ?
#
loop_
_entity_poly.entity_id
_entity_poly.type
_entity_poly.pdbx_seq_one_letter_code
_entity_poly.pdbx_strand_id
1 'polypeptide(L)'
;MEHSNEEIKGRLCLWYFAVEQCCKLLDLYAREPVVAPGSYNEGEIKLVRDSSIELAIIYFCQIVNNGNSDSECVASNSREFRQQYWRPWVNFAIDDSEVSYFDETVELIKRARDQMLGHADGRAFEVEHVGPMTVAKQYRQSWKDIDIEFWTNATKSLRSSFGDYVRTIS
;
A
#
# COMPACT_ATOMS: atom_id res chain seq x y z
N MET A 1 -6.33 -25.83 -3.58
CA MET A 1 -4.92 -26.12 -3.25
C MET A 1 -4.82 -25.95 -1.75
N GLU A 2 -4.49 -27.00 -1.01
CA GLU A 2 -4.32 -26.91 0.44
C GLU A 2 -2.96 -26.27 0.72
N HIS A 3 -2.95 -25.13 1.41
CA HIS A 3 -1.73 -24.48 1.86
C HIS A 3 -1.30 -25.09 3.21
N SER A 4 -0.01 -25.32 3.39
CA SER A 4 0.49 -25.75 4.71
C SER A 4 0.39 -24.59 5.72
N ASN A 5 0.25 -24.92 7.02
CA ASN A 5 0.22 -23.90 8.08
C ASN A 5 1.47 -23.01 8.09
N GLU A 6 2.64 -23.55 7.75
CA GLU A 6 3.88 -22.77 7.63
C GLU A 6 3.84 -21.81 6.43
N GLU A 7 3.28 -22.23 5.30
CA GLU A 7 3.12 -21.36 4.13
C GLU A 7 2.14 -20.21 4.42
N ILE A 8 1.02 -20.51 5.10
CA ILE A 8 0.03 -19.51 5.49
C ILE A 8 0.66 -18.47 6.41
N LYS A 9 1.34 -18.92 7.47
CA LYS A 9 2.03 -18.03 8.44
C LYS A 9 3.12 -17.20 7.76
N GLY A 10 3.93 -17.80 6.89
CA GLY A 10 4.95 -17.09 6.12
C GLY A 10 4.36 -15.97 5.27
N ARG A 11 3.27 -16.23 4.54
CA ARG A 11 2.58 -15.23 3.72
C ARG A 11 1.94 -14.12 4.57
N LEU A 12 1.30 -14.48 5.68
CA LEU A 12 0.74 -13.53 6.62
C LEU A 12 1.81 -12.60 7.21
N CYS A 13 2.99 -13.13 7.56
CA CYS A 13 4.13 -12.32 7.98
C CYS A 13 4.58 -11.33 6.90
N LEU A 14 4.60 -11.74 5.62
CA LEU A 14 4.93 -10.82 4.52
C LEU A 14 3.90 -9.69 4.39
N TRP A 15 2.60 -9.97 4.51
CA TRP A 15 1.57 -8.94 4.52
C TRP A 15 1.70 -8.02 5.74
N TYR A 16 2.01 -8.57 6.92
CA TYR A 16 2.29 -7.76 8.10
C TYR A 16 3.45 -6.78 7.88
N PHE A 17 4.56 -7.23 7.28
CA PHE A 17 5.67 -6.34 6.95
C PHE A 17 5.24 -5.24 5.97
N ALA A 18 4.43 -5.56 4.96
CA ALA A 18 3.90 -4.54 4.05
C ALA A 18 3.02 -3.51 4.78
N VAL A 19 2.11 -3.95 5.67
CA VAL A 19 1.30 -3.08 6.55
C VAL A 19 2.19 -2.21 7.46
N GLU A 20 3.25 -2.80 8.01
CA GLU A 20 4.20 -2.10 8.88
C GLU A 20 4.97 -1.00 8.13
N GLN A 21 5.42 -1.28 6.89
CA GLN A 21 6.07 -0.27 6.05
C GLN A 21 5.10 0.84 5.65
N CYS A 22 3.85 0.49 5.32
CA CYS A 22 2.80 1.48 5.07
C CYS A 22 2.61 2.42 6.26
N CYS A 23 2.51 1.88 7.49
CA CYS A 23 2.40 2.70 8.70
C CYS A 23 3.57 3.69 8.83
N LYS A 24 4.81 3.22 8.65
CA LYS A 24 6.02 4.06 8.80
C LYS A 24 6.03 5.21 7.78
N LEU A 25 5.62 4.92 6.55
CA LEU A 25 5.57 5.90 5.47
C LEU A 25 4.43 6.91 5.64
N LEU A 26 3.24 6.46 6.07
CA LEU A 26 2.12 7.34 6.40
C LEU A 26 2.44 8.25 7.60
N ASP A 27 3.08 7.70 8.64
CA ASP A 27 3.56 8.50 9.77
C ASP A 27 4.65 9.50 9.35
N LEU A 28 5.50 9.16 8.37
CA LEU A 28 6.48 10.09 7.81
C LEU A 28 5.80 11.24 7.07
N TYR A 29 4.77 10.95 6.29
CA TYR A 29 3.96 11.98 5.63
C TYR A 29 3.30 12.91 6.66
N ALA A 30 2.76 12.38 7.76
CA ALA A 30 2.05 13.17 8.76
C ALA A 30 2.95 14.12 9.58
N ARG A 31 4.27 13.87 9.63
CA ARG A 31 5.21 14.71 10.40
C ARG A 31 5.48 16.02 9.69
N GLU A 32 5.33 17.13 10.43
CA GLU A 32 5.92 18.40 10.02
C GLU A 32 7.43 18.36 10.25
N PRO A 33 8.23 18.56 9.19
CA PRO A 33 9.69 18.54 9.31
C PRO A 33 10.19 19.85 9.93
N VAL A 34 11.00 19.73 10.97
CA VAL A 34 11.71 20.86 11.57
C VAL A 34 12.87 21.22 10.64
N VAL A 35 12.75 22.32 9.90
CA VAL A 35 13.78 22.79 8.97
C VAL A 35 14.90 23.47 9.75
N ALA A 36 16.11 22.90 9.72
CA ALA A 36 17.29 23.58 10.23
C ALA A 36 17.77 24.65 9.23
N PRO A 37 18.21 25.84 9.67
CA PRO A 37 18.74 26.87 8.77
C PRO A 37 19.92 26.32 7.96
N GLY A 38 19.83 26.39 6.62
CA GLY A 38 20.86 25.88 5.69
C GLY A 38 20.63 24.45 5.17
N SER A 39 19.51 23.81 5.52
CA SER A 39 19.09 22.52 4.97
C SER A 39 18.12 22.68 3.78
N TYR A 40 17.64 21.54 3.24
CA TYR A 40 16.70 21.43 2.12
C TYR A 40 15.61 22.52 2.09
N ASN A 41 15.24 22.99 0.90
CA ASN A 41 14.15 23.94 0.76
C ASN A 41 12.78 23.27 0.99
N GLU A 42 11.76 24.08 1.30
CA GLU A 42 10.39 23.59 1.58
C GLU A 42 9.81 22.71 0.45
N GLY A 43 10.19 22.97 -0.80
CA GLY A 43 9.75 22.20 -1.96
C GLY A 43 10.34 20.78 -2.03
N GLU A 44 11.62 20.64 -1.68
CA GLU A 44 12.31 19.34 -1.57
C GLU A 44 11.75 18.51 -0.42
N ILE A 45 11.50 19.16 0.71
CA ILE A 45 10.88 18.55 1.88
C ILE A 45 9.47 18.02 1.56
N LYS A 46 8.66 18.83 0.87
CA LYS A 46 7.34 18.43 0.40
C LYS A 46 7.44 17.25 -0.57
N LEU A 47 8.42 17.25 -1.47
CA LEU A 47 8.65 16.13 -2.39
C LEU A 47 8.93 14.82 -1.66
N VAL A 48 9.81 14.83 -0.65
CA VAL A 48 10.10 13.63 0.15
C VAL A 48 8.85 13.11 0.86
N ARG A 49 8.02 14.01 1.42
CA ARG A 49 6.75 13.62 2.05
C ARG A 49 5.78 13.03 1.03
N ASP A 50 5.57 13.68 -0.11
CA ASP A 50 4.69 13.17 -1.16
C ASP A 50 5.15 11.78 -1.65
N SER A 51 6.46 11.57 -1.83
CA SER A 51 7.02 10.26 -2.22
C SER A 51 6.84 9.17 -1.16
N SER A 52 6.66 9.53 0.12
CA SER A 52 6.35 8.54 1.15
C SER A 52 4.95 7.92 0.97
N ILE A 53 3.97 8.71 0.51
CA ILE A 53 2.63 8.21 0.16
C ILE A 53 2.72 7.26 -1.04
N GLU A 54 3.47 7.64 -2.05
CA GLU A 54 3.69 6.83 -3.26
C GLU A 54 4.31 5.45 -2.90
N LEU A 55 5.30 5.43 -2.01
CA LEU A 55 5.88 4.18 -1.52
C LEU A 55 4.88 3.37 -0.67
N ALA A 56 4.04 4.03 0.15
CA ALA A 56 3.02 3.35 0.94
C ALA A 56 2.00 2.66 0.03
N ILE A 57 1.62 3.31 -1.06
CA ILE A 57 0.70 2.74 -2.07
C ILE A 57 1.30 1.47 -2.67
N ILE A 58 2.60 1.49 -3.01
CA ILE A 58 3.30 0.32 -3.57
C ILE A 58 3.28 -0.85 -2.58
N TYR A 59 3.66 -0.64 -1.32
CA TYR A 59 3.65 -1.69 -0.30
C TYR A 59 2.24 -2.23 -0.05
N PHE A 60 1.24 -1.36 0.05
CA PHE A 60 -0.14 -1.79 0.29
C PHE A 60 -0.67 -2.61 -0.89
N CYS A 61 -0.37 -2.19 -2.12
CA CYS A 61 -0.76 -2.91 -3.33
C CYS A 61 -0.11 -4.29 -3.46
N GLN A 62 1.04 -4.55 -2.81
CA GLN A 62 1.59 -5.92 -2.76
C GLN A 62 0.61 -6.88 -2.11
N ILE A 63 -0.21 -6.43 -1.16
CA ILE A 63 -1.20 -7.25 -0.46
C ILE A 63 -2.44 -7.45 -1.32
N VAL A 64 -2.99 -6.36 -1.86
CA VAL A 64 -4.35 -6.35 -2.45
C VAL A 64 -4.41 -6.58 -3.96
N ASN A 65 -3.28 -6.46 -4.68
CA ASN A 65 -3.24 -6.73 -6.11
C ASN A 65 -3.01 -8.21 -6.41
N ASN A 66 -3.54 -8.65 -7.55
CA ASN A 66 -3.13 -9.91 -8.14
C ASN A 66 -1.70 -9.74 -8.64
N GLY A 67 -0.77 -10.57 -8.15
CA GLY A 67 0.55 -10.69 -8.78
C GLY A 67 0.39 -11.12 -10.23
N ASN A 68 1.24 -10.61 -11.13
CA ASN A 68 1.28 -11.07 -12.51
C ASN A 68 1.72 -12.55 -12.50
N SER A 69 0.90 -13.41 -13.08
CA SER A 69 1.02 -14.88 -13.04
C SER A 69 2.12 -15.45 -13.93
N ASP A 70 2.96 -14.62 -14.53
CA ASP A 70 3.85 -15.02 -15.62
C ASP A 70 5.15 -15.71 -15.18
N SER A 71 5.35 -15.94 -13.88
CA SER A 71 6.40 -16.84 -13.43
C SER A 71 5.93 -17.69 -12.27
N GLU A 72 6.03 -19.01 -12.42
CA GLU A 72 5.67 -20.06 -11.46
C GLU A 72 6.42 -19.95 -10.10
N CYS A 73 7.19 -18.89 -9.88
CA CYS A 73 8.08 -18.67 -8.76
C CYS A 73 7.75 -17.44 -7.90
N VAL A 74 6.77 -16.61 -8.26
CA VAL A 74 6.38 -15.45 -7.44
C VAL A 74 5.18 -15.84 -6.59
N ALA A 75 5.26 -15.56 -5.28
CA ALA A 75 4.15 -15.75 -4.34
C ALA A 75 2.90 -15.01 -4.86
N SER A 76 2.01 -15.74 -5.53
CA SER A 76 0.76 -15.16 -5.99
C SER A 76 -0.13 -14.90 -4.77
N ASN A 77 -0.49 -13.64 -4.54
CA ASN A 77 -1.65 -13.33 -3.70
C ASN A 77 -2.88 -13.66 -4.52
N SER A 78 -3.18 -14.96 -4.65
CA SER A 78 -4.35 -15.40 -5.38
C SER A 78 -5.59 -14.80 -4.73
N ARG A 79 -6.63 -14.59 -5.55
CA ARG A 79 -7.89 -14.05 -5.06
C ARG A 79 -8.44 -14.92 -3.92
N GLU A 80 -8.27 -16.23 -4.03
CA GLU A 80 -8.69 -17.23 -3.05
C GLU A 80 -7.97 -17.04 -1.71
N PHE A 81 -6.63 -16.90 -1.72
CA PHE A 81 -5.85 -16.71 -0.51
C PHE A 81 -6.20 -15.38 0.19
N ARG A 82 -6.45 -14.30 -0.58
CA ARG A 82 -6.92 -13.04 0.00
C ARG A 82 -8.32 -13.13 0.58
N GLN A 83 -9.24 -13.81 -0.09
CA GLN A 83 -10.59 -14.02 0.46
C GLN A 83 -10.56 -14.86 1.74
N GLN A 84 -9.66 -15.84 1.81
CA GLN A 84 -9.52 -16.71 2.96
C GLN A 84 -8.78 -16.06 4.14
N TYR A 85 -7.83 -15.15 3.90
CA TYR A 85 -6.95 -14.65 4.96
C TYR A 85 -6.83 -13.13 5.05
N TRP A 86 -6.91 -12.39 3.95
CA TRP A 86 -6.86 -10.92 4.00
C TRP A 86 -8.20 -10.37 4.47
N ARG A 87 -9.31 -10.84 3.89
CA ARG A 87 -10.64 -10.34 4.27
C ARG A 87 -10.98 -10.63 5.74
N PRO A 88 -10.72 -11.82 6.30
CA PRO A 88 -10.96 -12.06 7.72
C PRO A 88 -10.05 -11.22 8.62
N TRP A 89 -8.80 -10.96 8.22
CA TRP A 89 -7.94 -10.04 8.98
C TRP A 89 -8.50 -8.62 8.98
N VAL A 90 -8.96 -8.12 7.83
CA VAL A 90 -9.61 -6.81 7.72
C VAL A 90 -10.84 -6.73 8.62
N ASN A 91 -11.74 -7.71 8.55
CA ASN A 91 -12.93 -7.76 9.40
C ASN A 91 -12.60 -7.91 10.89
N PHE A 92 -11.44 -8.48 11.23
CA PHE A 92 -10.96 -8.59 12.60
C PHE A 92 -10.36 -7.27 13.11
N ALA A 93 -9.77 -6.47 12.21
CA ALA A 93 -8.99 -5.29 12.55
C ALA A 93 -9.77 -3.98 12.46
N ILE A 94 -10.80 -3.92 11.60
CA ILE A 94 -11.53 -2.71 11.25
C ILE A 94 -12.98 -2.87 11.68
N ASP A 95 -13.52 -1.83 12.31
CA ASP A 95 -14.91 -1.82 12.77
C ASP A 95 -15.87 -2.04 11.60
N ASP A 96 -16.90 -2.86 11.80
CA ASP A 96 -17.86 -3.24 10.75
C ASP A 96 -18.48 -2.02 10.03
N SER A 97 -18.66 -0.90 10.74
CA SER A 97 -19.17 0.35 10.16
C SER A 97 -18.20 1.05 9.21
N GLU A 98 -16.90 0.76 9.32
CA GLU A 98 -15.84 1.38 8.53
C GLU A 98 -15.35 0.48 7.39
N VAL A 99 -15.67 -0.82 7.40
CA VAL A 99 -15.20 -1.79 6.41
C VAL A 99 -15.55 -1.39 4.97
N SER A 100 -16.75 -0.87 4.72
CA SER A 100 -17.14 -0.39 3.39
C SER A 100 -16.30 0.80 2.93
N TYR A 101 -16.01 1.73 3.84
CA TYR A 101 -15.15 2.88 3.55
C TYR A 101 -13.69 2.47 3.36
N PHE A 102 -13.24 1.45 4.09
CA PHE A 102 -11.96 0.80 3.85
C PHE A 102 -11.87 0.19 2.45
N ASP A 103 -12.90 -0.55 2.02
CA ASP A 103 -12.94 -1.13 0.68
C ASP A 103 -12.87 -0.05 -0.42
N GLU A 104 -13.58 1.06 -0.26
CA GLU A 104 -13.49 2.22 -1.18
C GLU A 104 -12.09 2.82 -1.19
N THR A 105 -11.48 3.00 -0.02
CA THR A 105 -10.10 3.48 0.13
C THR A 105 -9.10 2.56 -0.57
N VAL A 106 -9.27 1.23 -0.45
CA VAL A 106 -8.45 0.25 -1.16
C VAL A 106 -8.55 0.41 -2.68
N GLU A 107 -9.75 0.65 -3.21
CA GLU A 107 -9.93 0.88 -4.65
C GLU A 107 -9.28 2.19 -5.13
N LEU A 108 -9.32 3.24 -4.32
CA LEU A 108 -8.58 4.49 -4.61
C LEU A 108 -7.06 4.27 -4.60
N ILE A 109 -6.53 3.51 -3.63
CA ILE A 109 -5.11 3.16 -3.56
C ILE A 109 -4.67 2.39 -4.82
N LYS A 110 -5.47 1.42 -5.28
CA LYS A 110 -5.17 0.65 -6.50
C LYS A 110 -5.15 1.55 -7.73
N ARG A 111 -6.15 2.43 -7.88
CA ARG A 111 -6.20 3.40 -8.98
C ARG A 111 -4.99 4.33 -8.97
N ALA A 112 -4.60 4.82 -7.79
CA ALA A 112 -3.43 5.66 -7.63
C ALA A 112 -2.16 4.92 -8.08
N ARG A 113 -1.99 3.66 -7.64
CA ARG A 113 -0.87 2.80 -8.08
C ARG A 113 -0.84 2.64 -9.60
N ASP A 114 -1.97 2.38 -10.23
CA ASP A 114 -2.03 2.15 -11.67
C ASP A 114 -1.73 3.43 -12.47
N GLN A 115 -2.13 4.59 -11.96
CA GLN A 115 -1.74 5.88 -12.53
C GLN A 115 -0.25 6.18 -12.33
N MET A 116 0.33 5.74 -11.20
CA MET A 116 1.76 5.92 -10.90
C MET A 116 2.67 5.05 -11.76
N LEU A 117 2.32 3.78 -11.94
CA LEU A 117 3.19 2.82 -12.64
C LEU A 117 2.98 2.76 -14.15
N GLY A 118 2.08 3.59 -14.69
CA GLY A 118 1.73 3.61 -16.10
C GLY A 118 0.90 2.38 -16.47
N HIS A 119 -0.04 2.57 -17.40
CA HIS A 119 -0.91 1.52 -17.90
C HIS A 119 -0.10 0.25 -18.25
N ALA A 120 -0.35 -0.84 -17.52
CA ALA A 120 0.14 -2.18 -17.86
C ALA A 120 -0.69 -2.77 -19.02
N ASP A 121 -0.96 -1.99 -20.07
CA ASP A 121 -1.73 -2.42 -21.24
C ASP A 121 -0.85 -3.07 -22.32
N GLY A 122 0.44 -3.27 -22.04
CA GLY A 122 1.38 -3.98 -22.91
C GLY A 122 1.76 -3.21 -24.17
N ARG A 123 1.42 -1.92 -24.28
CA ARG A 123 1.91 -1.08 -25.39
C ARG A 123 3.31 -0.58 -25.07
N ALA A 124 4.21 -0.71 -26.05
CA ALA A 124 5.56 -0.15 -25.97
C ALA A 124 5.45 1.37 -25.74
N PHE A 125 6.08 1.85 -24.67
CA PHE A 125 6.18 3.28 -24.39
C PHE A 125 6.82 3.99 -25.58
N GLU A 126 6.15 5.00 -26.14
CA GLU A 126 6.88 6.14 -26.71
C GLU A 126 7.48 6.88 -25.53
N VAL A 127 8.77 6.65 -25.27
CA VAL A 127 9.51 7.34 -24.22
C VAL A 127 9.74 8.77 -24.67
N GLU A 128 8.78 9.66 -24.40
CA GLU A 128 9.05 11.08 -24.41
C GLU A 128 9.95 11.41 -23.22
N HIS A 129 11.11 12.00 -23.49
CA HIS A 129 12.01 12.51 -22.45
C HIS A 129 11.39 13.76 -21.81
N VAL A 130 10.49 13.56 -20.86
CA VAL A 130 10.01 14.62 -19.97
C VAL A 130 10.98 14.82 -18.81
N GLY A 131 11.23 16.08 -18.45
CA GLY A 131 12.13 16.42 -17.35
C GLY A 131 11.69 15.79 -16.01
N PRO A 132 12.63 15.50 -15.09
CA PRO A 132 12.35 14.80 -13.82
C PRO A 132 11.22 15.42 -12.98
N MET A 133 11.10 16.75 -13.05
CA MET A 133 10.09 17.54 -12.33
C MET A 133 8.67 17.42 -12.91
N THR A 134 8.54 17.12 -14.20
CA THR A 134 7.23 16.96 -14.87
C THR A 134 6.64 15.60 -14.54
N VAL A 135 7.48 14.57 -14.53
CA VAL A 135 7.16 13.21 -14.09
C VAL A 135 6.69 13.22 -12.64
N ALA A 136 7.44 13.86 -11.73
CA ALA A 136 7.04 14.02 -10.32
C ALA A 136 5.74 14.84 -10.12
N LYS A 137 5.38 15.75 -11.04
CA LYS A 137 4.17 16.59 -10.93
C LYS A 137 2.87 15.85 -11.32
N GLN A 138 2.91 14.94 -12.29
CA GLN A 138 1.74 14.15 -12.69
C GLN A 138 1.38 13.10 -11.62
N TYR A 139 2.37 12.47 -10.99
CA TYR A 139 2.13 11.47 -9.93
C TYR A 139 1.55 12.05 -8.64
N ARG A 140 1.93 13.28 -8.30
CA ARG A 140 1.43 14.04 -7.13
C ARG A 140 -0.10 14.21 -7.06
N GLN A 141 -0.84 13.99 -8.14
CA GLN A 141 -2.31 14.12 -8.13
C GLN A 141 -3.04 12.78 -7.91
N SER A 142 -2.40 11.65 -8.19
CA SER A 142 -3.05 10.33 -8.26
C SER A 142 -3.64 9.84 -6.94
N TRP A 143 -3.07 10.26 -5.81
CA TRP A 143 -3.44 9.82 -4.47
C TRP A 143 -4.16 10.91 -3.65
N LYS A 144 -4.43 12.09 -4.23
CA LYS A 144 -5.03 13.21 -3.49
C LYS A 144 -6.47 12.97 -3.03
N ASP A 145 -7.17 12.06 -3.70
CA ASP A 145 -8.53 11.68 -3.36
C ASP A 145 -8.59 10.64 -2.23
N ILE A 146 -7.43 10.10 -1.81
CA ILE A 146 -7.34 9.14 -0.71
C ILE A 146 -7.40 9.92 0.61
N ASP A 147 -8.32 9.52 1.50
CA ASP A 147 -8.30 9.97 2.88
C ASP A 147 -7.09 9.35 3.61
N ILE A 148 -6.00 10.11 3.66
CA ILE A 148 -4.74 9.69 4.26
C ILE A 148 -4.87 9.49 5.78
N GLU A 149 -5.72 10.26 6.45
CA GLU A 149 -5.92 10.14 7.90
C GLU A 149 -6.63 8.83 8.23
N PHE A 150 -7.73 8.56 7.54
CA PHE A 150 -8.44 7.29 7.67
C PHE A 150 -7.53 6.10 7.32
N TRP A 151 -6.83 6.17 6.18
CA TRP A 151 -5.93 5.10 5.78
C TRP A 151 -4.81 4.84 6.81
N THR A 152 -4.28 5.91 7.41
CA THR A 152 -3.29 5.81 8.50
C THR A 152 -3.85 5.06 9.70
N ASN A 153 -5.06 5.40 10.13
CA ASN A 153 -5.72 4.76 11.26
C ASN A 153 -6.05 3.28 10.97
N ALA A 154 -6.63 3.00 9.79
CA ALA A 154 -6.92 1.63 9.37
C ALA A 154 -5.66 0.75 9.31
N THR A 155 -4.56 1.28 8.78
CA THR A 155 -3.29 0.55 8.70
C THR A 155 -2.69 0.31 10.11
N LYS A 156 -2.86 1.26 11.04
CA LYS A 156 -2.47 1.07 12.45
C LYS A 156 -3.29 -0.04 13.12
N SER A 157 -4.59 -0.10 12.89
CA SER A 157 -5.47 -1.15 13.42
C SER A 157 -5.13 -2.53 12.85
N LEU A 158 -4.85 -2.62 11.55
CA LEU A 158 -4.32 -3.84 10.93
C LEU A 158 -3.01 -4.28 11.58
N ARG A 159 -2.05 -3.36 11.73
CA ARG A 159 -0.76 -3.66 12.37
C ARG A 159 -0.91 -4.18 13.80
N SER A 160 -1.75 -3.53 14.63
CA SER A 160 -1.91 -3.91 16.04
C SER A 160 -2.64 -5.23 16.22
N SER A 161 -3.56 -5.58 15.31
CA SER A 161 -4.38 -6.79 15.39
C SER A 161 -3.70 -8.06 14.88
N PHE A 162 -2.60 -7.93 14.13
CA PHE A 162 -1.93 -9.06 13.46
C PHE A 162 -1.64 -10.25 14.40
N GLY A 163 -1.05 -9.97 15.56
CA GLY A 163 -0.67 -11.03 16.50
C GLY A 163 -1.86 -11.79 17.04
N ASP A 164 -2.99 -11.12 17.26
CA ASP A 164 -4.22 -11.74 17.74
C ASP A 164 -4.90 -12.53 16.62
N TYR A 165 -4.97 -11.97 15.41
CA TYR A 165 -5.50 -12.64 14.23
C TYR A 165 -4.74 -13.93 13.88
N VAL A 166 -3.39 -13.91 13.87
CA VAL A 166 -2.60 -15.11 13.54
C VAL A 166 -2.87 -16.26 14.52
N ARG A 167 -3.18 -15.98 15.80
CA ARG A 167 -3.52 -17.02 16.78
C ARG A 167 -4.85 -17.70 16.48
N THR A 168 -5.77 -17.06 15.74
CA THR A 168 -7.06 -17.66 15.38
C THR A 168 -6.95 -18.67 14.23
N ILE A 169 -5.81 -18.72 13.52
CA ILE A 169 -5.59 -19.57 12.32
C ILE A 169 -4.93 -20.91 12.72
N SER A 170 -5.16 -21.38 13.96
CA SER A 170 -4.58 -22.62 14.49
C SER A 170 -5.23 -23.87 13.91
#